data_AF-A0A2M7SVX3-F1
#
_entry.id   AF-A0A2M7SVX3-F1
#
_cell.length_a   1.000
_cell.length_b   1.000
_cell.length_c   1.000
_cell.angle_alpha   90.00
_cell.angle_beta   90.00
_cell.angle_gamma   90.00
#
_symmetry.space_group_name_H-M   'P 1'
#
loop_
_entity.id
_entity.type
_entity.pdbx_description
1 polymer ?
#
loop_
_entity_poly.entity_id
_entity_poly.type
_entity_poly.pdbx_seq_one_letter_code
_entity_poly.pdbx_strand_id
1 'polypeptide(L)'
;VILAFNPDPARIDGVLLPFTIACVEDILPRILKGGSPTRSVSMAQACLNDGQVLLAVNDLFIGARTHVSARYQIVWGSRAENQSSSGIIVSTGAGSTGWFQSIVNGSCSVAAGISNSPLTRPDPSEYRLDWSDERLYFAVREPFVSRTSRADLAFGLLEAGQELVLSSHMPEGGVVFSDGIENDALAFNSGSVASIRLASRKVRLAVP
;
A
#
# COMPACT_ATOMS: atom_id res chain seq x y z
N VAL A 1 2.91 -21.93 3.64
CA VAL A 1 3.94 -21.12 4.33
C VAL A 1 4.90 -20.67 3.25
N ILE A 2 5.30 -19.40 3.25
CA ILE A 2 6.28 -18.84 2.31
C ILE A 2 7.65 -18.85 2.99
N LEU A 3 8.66 -19.26 2.23
CA LEU A 3 10.06 -19.14 2.61
C LEU A 3 10.67 -18.07 1.71
N ALA A 4 11.32 -17.09 2.31
CA ALA A 4 11.88 -15.97 1.58
C ALA A 4 13.32 -15.74 2.02
N PHE A 5 14.22 -15.69 1.05
CA PHE A 5 15.65 -15.55 1.27
C PHE A 5 16.11 -14.23 0.68
N ASN A 6 16.91 -13.50 1.45
CA ASN A 6 17.63 -12.34 1.00
C ASN A 6 18.86 -12.80 0.21
N PRO A 7 18.91 -12.58 -1.11
CA PRO A 7 20.03 -13.02 -1.94
C PRO A 7 21.28 -12.17 -1.72
N ASP A 8 21.13 -10.94 -1.25
CA ASP A 8 22.23 -10.01 -1.01
C ASP A 8 21.92 -9.06 0.17
N PRO A 9 22.17 -9.51 1.41
CA PRO A 9 21.92 -8.70 2.61
C PRO A 9 22.74 -7.42 2.69
N ALA A 10 23.78 -7.26 1.88
CA ALA A 10 24.57 -6.03 1.83
C ALA A 10 23.88 -4.93 1.00
N ARG A 11 22.92 -5.30 0.13
CA ARG A 11 22.24 -4.37 -0.79
C ARG A 11 20.74 -4.30 -0.62
N ILE A 12 20.14 -5.32 0.00
CA ILE A 12 18.69 -5.47 0.12
C ILE A 12 18.34 -5.46 1.61
N ASP A 13 17.53 -4.49 2.03
CA ASP A 13 17.10 -4.34 3.43
C ASP A 13 16.38 -5.58 3.98
N GLY A 14 15.74 -6.36 3.11
CA GLY A 14 15.21 -7.67 3.45
C GLY A 14 14.00 -7.66 4.37
N VAL A 15 13.14 -6.63 4.29
CA VAL A 15 11.97 -6.46 5.17
C VAL A 15 11.11 -7.72 5.28
N LEU A 16 10.87 -8.44 4.18
CA LEU A 16 10.12 -9.71 4.20
C LEU A 16 11.00 -10.93 3.86
N LEU A 17 12.33 -10.80 4.00
CA LEU A 17 13.32 -11.81 3.62
C LEU A 17 14.12 -12.25 4.86
N PRO A 18 13.52 -13.01 5.80
CA PRO A 18 14.09 -13.25 7.12
C PRO A 18 15.27 -14.25 7.13
N PHE A 19 15.57 -14.89 6.00
CA PHE A 19 16.67 -15.82 5.83
C PHE A 19 17.69 -15.28 4.83
N THR A 20 18.93 -15.79 4.87
CA THR A 20 19.95 -15.51 3.84
C THR A 20 20.28 -16.79 3.09
N ILE A 21 20.84 -16.69 1.89
CA ILE A 21 21.19 -17.89 1.09
C ILE A 21 22.18 -18.79 1.83
N ALA A 22 23.05 -18.22 2.67
CA ALA A 22 24.04 -18.96 3.44
C ALA A 22 23.44 -19.97 4.44
N CYS A 23 22.20 -19.76 4.91
CA CYS A 23 21.57 -20.65 5.89
C CYS A 23 20.57 -21.65 5.28
N VAL A 24 20.49 -21.76 3.95
CA VAL A 24 19.53 -22.64 3.26
C VAL A 24 19.69 -24.11 3.69
N GLU A 25 20.92 -24.62 3.74
CA GLU A 25 21.20 -26.03 4.06
C GLU A 25 20.73 -26.41 5.47
N ASP A 26 20.84 -25.48 6.42
CA ASP A 26 20.44 -25.70 7.81
C ASP A 26 18.92 -25.54 8.02
N ILE A 27 18.32 -24.57 7.33
CA ILE A 27 16.94 -24.13 7.58
C ILE A 27 15.94 -24.96 6.80
N LEU A 28 16.24 -25.31 5.55
CA LEU A 28 15.29 -26.02 4.69
C LEU A 28 14.83 -27.37 5.29
N PRO A 29 15.71 -28.23 5.85
CA PRO A 29 15.28 -29.48 6.49
C PRO A 29 14.40 -29.25 7.73
N ARG A 30 14.67 -28.20 8.52
CA ARG A 30 13.87 -27.87 9.71
C ARG A 30 12.46 -27.44 9.34
N ILE A 31 12.35 -26.61 8.31
CA ILE A 31 11.06 -26.14 7.78
C ILE A 31 10.26 -27.30 7.19
N LEU A 32 10.89 -28.17 6.39
CA LEU A 32 10.20 -29.32 5.79
C LEU A 32 9.67 -30.30 6.83
N LYS A 33 10.28 -30.35 8.02
CA LYS A 33 9.79 -31.11 9.19
C LYS A 33 8.71 -30.36 10.00
N GLY A 34 8.27 -29.18 9.55
CA GLY A 34 7.28 -28.34 10.23
C GLY A 34 7.82 -27.56 11.43
N GLY A 35 9.14 -27.45 11.59
CA GLY A 35 9.78 -26.98 12.81
C GLY A 35 10.02 -25.46 12.92
N SER A 36 9.74 -24.66 11.89
CA SER A 36 9.98 -23.21 11.97
C SER A 36 8.73 -22.44 12.40
N PRO A 37 8.89 -21.44 13.28
CA PRO A 37 7.83 -20.50 13.57
C PRO A 37 7.40 -19.75 12.31
N THR A 38 6.13 -19.36 12.27
CA THR A 38 5.58 -18.56 11.18
C THR A 38 4.95 -17.29 11.70
N ARG A 39 5.12 -16.18 10.99
CA ARG A 39 4.40 -14.93 11.22
C ARG A 39 3.34 -14.70 10.16
N SER A 40 2.21 -14.17 10.58
CA SER A 40 1.18 -13.69 9.66
C SER A 40 1.57 -12.32 9.13
N VAL A 41 1.38 -12.10 7.83
CA VAL A 41 1.51 -10.80 7.17
C VAL A 41 0.14 -10.44 6.62
N SER A 42 -0.41 -9.33 7.09
CA SER A 42 -1.70 -8.80 6.65
C SER A 42 -1.60 -8.31 5.20
N MET A 43 -2.72 -8.40 4.49
CA MET A 43 -2.79 -8.00 3.08
C MET A 43 -3.88 -6.95 2.89
N ALA A 44 -3.71 -6.09 1.89
CA ALA A 44 -4.77 -5.20 1.42
C ALA A 44 -5.55 -5.89 0.29
N GLN A 45 -6.82 -5.53 0.13
CA GLN A 45 -7.68 -6.02 -0.94
C GLN A 45 -8.36 -4.85 -1.65
N ALA A 46 -8.32 -4.87 -2.98
CA ALA A 46 -9.23 -4.10 -3.83
C ALA A 46 -10.30 -5.03 -4.41
N CYS A 47 -11.56 -4.63 -4.35
CA CYS A 47 -12.66 -5.31 -5.03
C CYS A 47 -13.37 -4.33 -5.95
N LEU A 48 -13.49 -4.66 -7.23
CA LEU A 48 -14.30 -3.89 -8.16
C LEU A 48 -15.77 -4.33 -8.11
N ASN A 49 -16.66 -3.46 -8.57
CA ASN A 49 -18.11 -3.69 -8.63
C ASN A 49 -18.54 -4.74 -9.66
N ASP A 50 -17.62 -5.21 -10.52
CA ASP A 50 -17.83 -6.37 -11.41
C ASP A 50 -17.38 -7.70 -10.77
N GLY A 51 -16.86 -7.65 -9.54
CA GLY A 51 -16.41 -8.81 -8.77
C GLY A 51 -14.94 -9.16 -8.93
N GLN A 52 -14.16 -8.43 -9.76
CA GLN A 52 -12.71 -8.62 -9.82
C GLN A 52 -12.06 -8.23 -8.49
N VAL A 53 -11.07 -9.02 -8.05
CA VAL A 53 -10.37 -8.82 -6.78
C VAL A 53 -8.87 -8.84 -7.01
N LEU A 54 -8.18 -7.90 -6.37
CA LEU A 54 -6.72 -7.85 -6.29
C LEU A 54 -6.26 -7.82 -4.84
N LEU A 55 -5.19 -8.53 -4.53
CA LEU A 55 -4.59 -8.60 -3.20
C LEU A 55 -3.17 -8.06 -3.24
N ALA A 56 -2.76 -7.31 -2.24
CA ALA A 56 -1.40 -6.79 -2.10
C ALA A 56 -0.78 -7.20 -0.77
N VAL A 57 0.48 -7.63 -0.82
CA VAL A 57 1.27 -7.87 0.40
C VAL A 57 1.80 -6.56 0.95
N ASN A 58 2.23 -5.64 0.08
CA ASN A 58 2.76 -4.33 0.45
C ASN A 58 1.73 -3.23 0.18
N ASP A 59 1.43 -3.00 -1.10
CA ASP A 59 0.79 -1.76 -1.54
C ASP A 59 -0.22 -2.01 -2.67
N LEU A 60 -1.35 -1.31 -2.62
CA LEU A 60 -2.23 -1.09 -3.77
C LEU A 60 -2.02 0.32 -4.30
N PHE A 61 -1.83 0.46 -5.62
CA PHE A 61 -1.99 1.72 -6.33
C PHE A 61 -3.37 1.80 -6.96
N ILE A 62 -4.03 2.94 -6.82
CA ILE A 62 -5.28 3.28 -7.52
C ILE A 62 -5.12 4.64 -8.17
N GLY A 63 -5.21 4.73 -9.50
CA GLY A 63 -4.99 6.00 -10.19
C GLY A 63 -4.98 5.89 -11.70
N ALA A 64 -4.27 6.79 -12.36
CA ALA A 64 -4.06 6.74 -13.81
C ALA A 64 -2.78 5.96 -14.14
N ARG A 65 -2.79 5.24 -15.26
CA ARG A 65 -1.65 4.43 -15.74
C ARG A 65 -0.45 5.28 -16.17
N THR A 66 -0.70 6.50 -16.63
CA THR A 66 0.32 7.41 -17.15
C THR A 66 0.31 8.71 -16.37
N HIS A 67 1.21 9.64 -16.72
CA HIS A 67 1.35 10.95 -16.07
C HIS A 67 0.21 11.92 -16.40
N VAL A 68 -1.01 11.54 -16.03
CA VAL A 68 -2.23 12.36 -16.11
C VAL A 68 -2.94 12.31 -14.76
N SER A 69 -3.78 13.30 -14.48
CA SER A 69 -4.53 13.32 -13.22
C SER A 69 -5.59 12.22 -13.18
N ALA A 70 -5.51 11.38 -12.15
CA ALA A 70 -6.60 10.52 -11.75
C ALA A 70 -7.75 11.37 -11.23
N ARG A 71 -8.98 11.07 -11.67
CA ARG A 71 -10.20 11.77 -11.26
C ARG A 71 -11.17 10.76 -10.68
N TYR A 72 -11.55 10.95 -9.43
CA TYR A 72 -12.40 10.00 -8.70
C TYR A 72 -13.10 10.70 -7.54
N GLN A 73 -14.17 10.08 -7.03
CA GLN A 73 -14.70 10.38 -5.71
C GLN A 73 -14.11 9.41 -4.70
N ILE A 74 -13.63 9.93 -3.57
CA ILE A 74 -13.19 9.15 -2.42
C ILE A 74 -14.24 9.22 -1.32
N VAL A 75 -14.60 8.08 -0.74
CA VAL A 75 -15.52 7.96 0.38
C VAL A 75 -14.85 7.17 1.49
N TRP A 76 -14.79 7.77 2.68
CA TRP A 76 -14.26 7.15 3.90
C TRP A 76 -15.18 7.45 5.08
N GLY A 77 -15.88 6.42 5.57
CA GLY A 77 -16.93 6.59 6.57
C GLY A 77 -18.05 7.50 6.05
N SER A 78 -18.37 8.57 6.79
CA SER A 78 -19.36 9.57 6.39
C SER A 78 -18.81 10.72 5.54
N ARG A 79 -17.50 10.74 5.28
CA ARG A 79 -16.84 11.80 4.51
C ARG A 79 -16.70 11.38 3.06
N ALA A 80 -16.94 12.32 2.15
CA ALA A 80 -16.73 12.13 0.73
C ALA A 80 -16.19 13.40 0.09
N GLU A 81 -15.29 13.27 -0.88
CA GLU A 81 -14.87 14.40 -1.72
C GLU A 81 -14.48 13.94 -3.12
N ASN A 82 -14.54 14.88 -4.07
CA ASN A 82 -13.97 14.68 -5.39
C ASN A 82 -12.48 15.01 -5.36
N GLN A 83 -11.67 14.14 -5.95
CA GLN A 83 -10.22 14.24 -6.00
C GLN A 83 -9.73 14.31 -7.44
N SER A 84 -8.66 15.09 -7.62
CA SER A 84 -7.83 15.12 -8.81
C SER A 84 -6.39 14.99 -8.32
N SER A 85 -5.68 13.91 -8.66
CA SER A 85 -4.38 13.61 -8.05
C SER A 85 -3.52 12.70 -8.93
N SER A 86 -2.33 12.35 -8.47
CA SER A 86 -1.48 11.31 -9.08
C SER A 86 -1.82 9.90 -8.58
N GLY A 87 -3.01 9.72 -7.99
CA GLY A 87 -3.52 8.44 -7.48
C GLY A 87 -3.44 8.30 -5.97
N ILE A 88 -3.72 7.10 -5.48
CA ILE A 88 -3.76 6.72 -4.07
C ILE A 88 -2.85 5.51 -3.88
N ILE A 89 -2.04 5.55 -2.84
CA ILE A 89 -1.35 4.37 -2.31
C ILE A 89 -2.10 3.90 -1.07
N VAL A 90 -2.43 2.60 -1.02
CA VAL A 90 -2.92 1.94 0.18
C VAL A 90 -1.91 0.91 0.63
N SER A 91 -1.37 1.06 1.84
CA SER A 91 -0.23 0.30 2.34
C SER A 91 -0.60 -0.56 3.54
N THR A 92 -0.16 -1.82 3.51
CA THR A 92 -0.22 -2.76 4.65
C THR A 92 0.88 -2.45 5.66
N GLY A 93 0.98 -3.26 6.72
CA GLY A 93 2.11 -3.16 7.63
C GLY A 93 3.46 -3.43 6.98
N ALA A 94 3.56 -4.39 6.05
CA ALA A 94 4.76 -4.56 5.25
C ALA A 94 4.99 -3.35 4.32
N GLY A 95 3.93 -2.86 3.65
CA GLY A 95 3.98 -1.70 2.75
C GLY A 95 4.34 -0.37 3.41
N SER A 96 4.16 -0.25 4.74
CA SER A 96 4.55 0.96 5.50
C SER A 96 6.05 1.29 5.38
N THR A 97 6.87 0.32 4.99
CA THR A 97 8.31 0.46 4.73
C THR A 97 8.67 0.72 3.26
N GLY A 98 7.69 0.68 2.36
CA GLY A 98 7.86 0.84 0.91
C GLY A 98 7.43 2.21 0.40
N TRP A 99 6.42 2.24 -0.47
CA TRP A 99 5.96 3.48 -1.09
C TRP A 99 5.45 4.51 -0.07
N PHE A 100 4.77 4.05 0.99
CA PHE A 100 4.30 4.96 2.04
C PHE A 100 5.45 5.73 2.71
N GLN A 101 6.56 5.06 3.04
CA GLN A 101 7.74 5.72 3.58
C GLN A 101 8.30 6.78 2.62
N SER A 102 8.24 6.52 1.31
CA SER A 102 8.66 7.48 0.28
C SER A 102 7.75 8.72 0.24
N ILE A 103 6.43 8.53 0.40
CA ILE A 103 5.45 9.63 0.51
C ILE A 103 5.72 10.49 1.73
N VAL A 104 5.96 9.87 2.90
CA VAL A 104 6.31 10.59 4.14
C VAL A 104 7.57 11.43 3.95
N ASN A 105 8.65 10.81 3.45
CA ASN A 105 9.93 11.49 3.22
C ASN A 105 9.82 12.66 2.23
N GLY A 106 9.09 12.47 1.12
CA GLY A 106 8.85 13.50 0.12
C GLY A 106 8.04 14.66 0.69
N SER A 107 6.94 14.36 1.38
CA SER A 107 6.03 15.34 1.97
C SER A 107 6.74 16.21 3.01
N CYS A 108 7.51 15.60 3.91
CA CYS A 108 8.31 16.34 4.89
C CYS A 108 9.35 17.25 4.22
N SER A 109 9.99 16.78 3.14
CA SER A 109 11.02 17.55 2.45
C SER A 109 10.45 18.78 1.74
N VAL A 110 9.31 18.63 1.05
CA VAL A 110 8.59 19.76 0.42
C VAL A 110 8.15 20.79 1.47
N ALA A 111 7.52 20.32 2.55
CA ALA A 111 7.02 21.21 3.60
C ALA A 111 8.14 21.94 4.37
N ALA A 112 9.29 21.30 4.58
CA ALA A 112 10.45 21.94 5.21
C ALA A 112 11.06 23.01 4.29
N GLY A 113 11.16 22.72 2.99
CA GLY A 113 11.67 23.67 1.99
C GLY A 113 10.80 24.92 1.84
N ILE A 114 9.47 24.79 1.91
CA ILE A 114 8.54 25.93 1.82
C ILE A 114 8.53 26.74 3.12
N SER A 115 8.52 26.07 4.27
CA SER A 115 8.42 26.76 5.57
C SER A 115 9.74 27.44 6.00
N ASN A 116 10.86 27.18 5.32
CA ASN A 116 12.21 27.59 5.72
C ASN A 116 12.52 27.26 7.19
N SER A 117 11.89 26.21 7.72
CA SER A 117 12.03 25.76 9.09
C SER A 117 12.33 24.26 9.07
N PRO A 118 13.26 23.77 9.92
CA PRO A 118 13.51 22.35 10.03
C PRO A 118 12.25 21.66 10.55
N LEU A 119 11.55 20.95 9.66
CA LEU A 119 10.54 20.00 10.10
C LEU A 119 11.26 18.80 10.71
N THR A 120 10.86 18.46 11.93
CA THR A 120 11.25 17.18 12.53
C THR A 120 10.56 16.10 11.73
N ARG A 121 11.35 15.25 11.06
CA ARG A 121 10.82 14.08 10.38
C ARG A 121 10.35 13.09 11.44
N PRO A 122 9.19 12.45 11.26
CA PRO A 122 8.77 11.41 12.18
C PRO A 122 9.80 10.28 12.15
N ASP A 123 10.13 9.76 13.31
CA ASP A 123 10.90 8.53 13.44
C ASP A 123 10.14 7.41 12.73
N PRO A 124 10.82 6.51 11.99
CA PRO A 124 10.14 5.40 11.34
C PRO A 124 9.26 4.56 12.26
N SER A 125 9.58 4.44 13.56
CA SER A 125 8.73 3.73 14.53
C SER A 125 7.36 4.38 14.77
N GLU A 126 7.18 5.65 14.42
CA GLU A 126 5.91 6.38 14.58
C GLU A 126 4.89 6.04 13.49
N TYR A 127 5.35 5.54 12.32
CA TYR A 127 4.47 5.25 11.19
C TYR A 127 4.69 3.87 10.55
N ARG A 128 5.71 3.11 10.95
CA ARG A 128 5.87 1.72 10.53
C ARG A 128 4.96 0.84 11.37
N LEU A 129 4.08 0.11 10.70
CA LEU A 129 3.22 -0.86 11.35
C LEU A 129 3.91 -2.24 11.35
N ASP A 130 3.52 -3.09 12.30
CA ASP A 130 3.97 -4.48 12.30
C ASP A 130 3.41 -5.23 11.07
N TRP A 131 4.10 -6.26 10.59
CA TRP A 131 3.62 -7.08 9.46
C TRP A 131 2.22 -7.66 9.69
N SER A 132 1.89 -7.97 10.95
CA SER A 132 0.61 -8.54 11.33
C SER A 132 -0.46 -7.50 11.67
N ASP A 133 -0.12 -6.20 11.64
CA ASP A 133 -1.07 -5.12 11.89
C ASP A 133 -2.26 -5.24 10.92
N GLU A 134 -3.47 -5.03 11.45
CA GLU A 134 -4.73 -5.21 10.72
C GLU A 134 -5.29 -3.87 10.21
N ARG A 135 -4.46 -2.83 10.20
CA ARG A 135 -4.80 -1.51 9.68
C ARG A 135 -4.06 -1.25 8.38
N LEU A 136 -4.64 -0.40 7.55
CA LEU A 136 -4.05 0.03 6.29
C LEU A 136 -3.92 1.54 6.26
N TYR A 137 -2.76 2.06 5.86
CA TYR A 137 -2.69 3.48 5.50
C TYR A 137 -3.29 3.69 4.12
N PHE A 138 -3.98 4.80 3.90
CA PHE A 138 -4.14 5.35 2.56
C PHE A 138 -3.49 6.73 2.49
N ALA A 139 -2.85 7.02 1.36
CA ALA A 139 -2.24 8.32 1.08
C ALA A 139 -2.49 8.71 -0.38
N VAL A 140 -3.13 9.84 -0.59
CA VAL A 140 -3.31 10.45 -1.91
C VAL A 140 -1.99 11.08 -2.33
N ARG A 141 -1.52 10.74 -3.53
CA ARG A 141 -0.31 11.30 -4.12
C ARG A 141 -0.61 12.59 -4.87
N GLU A 142 0.11 13.66 -4.54
CA GLU A 142 0.03 14.95 -5.24
C GLU A 142 -1.43 15.44 -5.43
N PRO A 143 -2.25 15.51 -4.36
CA PRO A 143 -3.64 15.96 -4.46
C PRO A 143 -3.71 17.41 -4.96
N PHE A 144 -4.56 17.65 -5.96
CA PHE A 144 -4.74 18.95 -6.58
C PHE A 144 -6.08 19.58 -6.20
N VAL A 145 -6.04 20.77 -5.60
CA VAL A 145 -7.23 21.54 -5.24
C VAL A 145 -7.67 22.41 -6.41
N SER A 146 -8.95 22.35 -6.74
CA SER A 146 -9.52 23.14 -7.84
C SER A 146 -10.95 23.58 -7.51
N ARG A 147 -11.66 24.13 -8.51
CA ARG A 147 -13.10 24.43 -8.40
C ARG A 147 -13.94 23.18 -8.12
N THR A 148 -13.47 22.00 -8.55
CA THR A 148 -14.24 20.74 -8.51
C THR A 148 -13.55 19.63 -7.71
N SER A 149 -12.36 19.87 -7.15
CA SER A 149 -11.60 18.91 -6.34
C SER A 149 -11.14 19.50 -5.01
N ARG A 150 -10.92 18.60 -4.05
CA ARG A 150 -10.46 18.90 -2.69
C ARG A 150 -9.26 18.03 -2.33
N ALA A 151 -8.67 18.28 -1.17
CA ALA A 151 -7.54 17.55 -0.62
C ALA A 151 -7.70 17.28 0.89
N ASP A 152 -8.93 17.29 1.40
CA ASP A 152 -9.21 17.14 2.84
C ASP A 152 -9.18 15.66 3.28
N LEU A 153 -9.30 14.72 2.31
CA LEU A 153 -9.16 13.28 2.47
C LEU A 153 -7.87 12.78 1.81
N ALA A 154 -6.73 13.43 2.08
CA ALA A 154 -5.44 13.07 1.51
C ALA A 154 -4.68 11.95 2.25
N PHE A 155 -5.01 11.68 3.51
CA PHE A 155 -4.34 10.68 4.33
C PHE A 155 -5.27 10.13 5.41
N GLY A 156 -5.13 8.84 5.73
CA GLY A 156 -5.82 8.23 6.86
C GLY A 156 -5.38 6.80 7.13
N LEU A 157 -5.90 6.26 8.24
CA LEU A 157 -5.68 4.89 8.69
C LEU A 157 -7.02 4.16 8.70
N LEU A 158 -7.14 3.12 7.88
CA LEU A 158 -8.29 2.24 7.79
C LEU A 158 -8.15 1.18 8.88
N GLU A 159 -9.06 1.18 9.84
CA GLU A 159 -9.18 0.15 10.87
C GLU A 159 -9.79 -1.13 10.30
N ALA A 160 -9.61 -2.25 11.00
CA ALA A 160 -10.23 -3.52 10.62
C ALA A 160 -11.76 -3.37 10.49
N GLY A 161 -12.31 -3.83 9.36
CA GLY A 161 -13.74 -3.71 9.04
C GLY A 161 -14.15 -2.38 8.41
N GLN A 162 -13.26 -1.39 8.34
CA GLN A 162 -13.48 -0.18 7.55
C GLN A 162 -13.10 -0.40 6.08
N GLU A 163 -13.66 0.44 5.22
CA GLU A 163 -13.33 0.47 3.79
C GLU A 163 -13.14 1.89 3.28
N LEU A 164 -12.33 1.99 2.23
CA LEU A 164 -12.20 3.17 1.38
C LEU A 164 -12.88 2.86 0.05
N VAL A 165 -13.91 3.61 -0.30
CA VAL A 165 -14.65 3.41 -1.56
C VAL A 165 -14.28 4.48 -2.55
N LEU A 166 -13.84 4.06 -3.73
CA LEU A 166 -13.37 4.94 -4.80
C LEU A 166 -14.26 4.76 -6.03
N SER A 167 -14.89 5.84 -6.48
CA SER A 167 -15.67 5.84 -7.74
C SER A 167 -14.88 6.56 -8.82
N SER A 168 -14.56 5.88 -9.92
CA SER A 168 -13.76 6.46 -10.99
C SER A 168 -14.57 7.43 -11.85
N HIS A 169 -13.95 8.57 -12.19
CA HIS A 169 -14.43 9.53 -13.17
C HIS A 169 -13.47 9.64 -14.37
N MET A 170 -12.55 8.68 -14.53
CA MET A 170 -11.59 8.66 -15.65
C MET A 170 -12.22 7.94 -16.85
N PRO A 171 -12.40 8.59 -18.01
CA PRO A 171 -12.98 7.91 -19.18
C PRO A 171 -12.20 6.66 -19.60
N GLU A 172 -10.87 6.74 -19.51
CA GLU A 172 -9.94 5.67 -19.83
C GLU A 172 -8.64 5.82 -19.02
N GLY A 173 -7.80 4.77 -19.06
CA GLY A 173 -6.47 4.78 -18.45
C GLY A 173 -6.44 4.68 -16.93
N GLY A 174 -7.59 4.52 -16.27
CA GLY A 174 -7.66 4.24 -14.84
C GLY A 174 -7.23 2.81 -14.53
N VAL A 175 -6.47 2.61 -13.46
CA VAL A 175 -5.93 1.31 -13.05
C VAL A 175 -5.93 1.11 -11.54
N VAL A 176 -6.06 -0.16 -11.13
CA VAL A 176 -5.70 -0.66 -9.81
C VAL A 176 -4.64 -1.74 -9.98
N PHE A 177 -3.51 -1.65 -9.30
CA PHE A 177 -2.49 -2.71 -9.32
C PHE A 177 -1.82 -2.87 -7.94
N SER A 178 -1.20 -4.03 -7.72
CA SER A 178 -0.61 -4.41 -6.43
C SER A 178 0.91 -4.57 -6.53
N ASP A 179 1.62 -4.16 -5.49
CA ASP A 179 3.04 -4.48 -5.25
C ASP A 179 3.99 -4.10 -6.40
N GLY A 180 3.66 -3.08 -7.18
CA GLY A 180 4.46 -2.67 -8.34
C GLY A 180 4.22 -3.50 -9.62
N ILE A 181 3.28 -4.44 -9.62
CA ILE A 181 3.03 -5.35 -10.73
C ILE A 181 1.97 -4.75 -11.67
N GLU A 182 2.40 -3.82 -12.53
CA GLU A 182 1.50 -3.08 -13.43
C GLU A 182 0.83 -3.94 -14.51
N ASN A 183 1.48 -5.04 -14.91
CA ASN A 183 0.97 -5.92 -15.97
C ASN A 183 -0.24 -6.76 -15.53
N ASP A 184 -0.51 -6.85 -14.22
CA ASP A 184 -1.66 -7.55 -13.64
C ASP A 184 -2.65 -6.55 -13.00
N ALA A 185 -2.91 -5.45 -13.73
CA ALA A 185 -3.78 -4.38 -13.28
C ALA A 185 -5.25 -4.64 -13.63
N LEU A 186 -6.15 -4.22 -12.73
CA LEU A 186 -7.57 -4.10 -13.00
C LEU A 186 -7.87 -2.74 -13.66
N ALA A 187 -8.77 -2.71 -14.62
CA ALA A 187 -9.23 -1.46 -15.22
C ALA A 187 -10.12 -0.69 -14.24
N PHE A 188 -9.86 0.61 -14.07
CA PHE A 188 -10.59 1.48 -13.15
C PHE A 188 -11.09 2.74 -13.86
N ASN A 189 -11.82 2.53 -14.95
CA ASN A 189 -12.40 3.61 -15.75
C ASN A 189 -13.78 4.03 -15.21
N SER A 190 -14.36 5.06 -15.79
CA SER A 190 -15.64 5.66 -15.39
C SER A 190 -16.73 4.59 -15.28
N GLY A 191 -17.47 4.61 -14.17
CA GLY A 191 -18.46 3.57 -13.82
C GLY A 191 -17.89 2.42 -12.97
N SER A 192 -16.57 2.35 -12.80
CA SER A 192 -15.94 1.42 -11.86
C SER A 192 -16.01 1.98 -10.44
N VAL A 193 -16.30 1.09 -9.48
CA VAL A 193 -16.21 1.38 -8.05
C VAL A 193 -15.27 0.36 -7.42
N ALA A 194 -14.23 0.85 -6.76
CA ALA A 194 -13.27 0.03 -6.02
C ALA A 194 -13.48 0.17 -4.52
N SER A 195 -13.79 -0.93 -3.85
CA SER A 195 -13.79 -1.01 -2.38
C SER A 195 -12.44 -1.55 -1.91
N ILE A 196 -11.71 -0.73 -1.16
CA ILE A 196 -10.40 -1.06 -0.59
C ILE A 196 -10.55 -1.33 0.90
N ARG A 197 -10.03 -2.48 1.36
CA ARG A 197 -10.12 -2.91 2.77
C ARG A 197 -9.01 -3.88 3.13
N LEU A 198 -8.91 -4.20 4.42
CA LEU A 198 -8.10 -5.32 4.88
C LEU A 198 -8.60 -6.63 4.26
N ALA A 199 -7.69 -7.43 3.72
CA ALA A 199 -8.02 -8.74 3.18
C ALA A 199 -8.27 -9.75 4.32
N SER A 200 -9.21 -10.67 4.13
CA SER A 200 -9.38 -11.81 5.03
C SER A 200 -8.21 -12.80 4.93
N ARG A 201 -7.55 -12.84 3.76
CA ARG A 201 -6.37 -13.68 3.52
C ARG A 201 -5.12 -13.00 4.07
N LYS A 202 -4.30 -13.78 4.75
CA LYS A 202 -2.96 -13.39 5.22
C LYS A 202 -1.90 -14.28 4.60
N VAL A 203 -0.71 -13.73 4.40
CA VAL A 203 0.47 -14.52 4.10
C VAL A 203 0.98 -15.15 5.40
N ARG A 204 1.45 -16.40 5.33
CA ARG A 204 2.18 -17.05 6.43
C ARG A 204 3.64 -17.17 6.04
N LEU A 205 4.49 -16.32 6.61
CA LEU A 205 5.93 -16.25 6.34
C LEU A 205 6.68 -17.07 7.40
N ALA A 206 7.56 -17.98 6.97
CA ALA A 206 8.49 -18.66 7.89
C ALA A 206 9.51 -17.65 8.42
N VAL A 207 9.83 -17.73 9.70
CA VAL A 207 10.85 -16.91 10.37
C VAL A 207 11.83 -17.80 11.14
N PRO A 208 13.07 -17.32 11.44
CA PRO A 208 14.06 -18.04 12.24
C PRO A 208 13.53 -18.54 13.59
#